data_AF-A0A7T4URU2-F1
#
_entry.id   AF-A0A7T4URU2-F1
#
_cell.length_a   1.000
_cell.length_b   1.000
_cell.length_c   1.000
_cell.angle_alpha   90.00
_cell.angle_beta   90.00
_cell.angle_gamma   90.00
#
_symmetry.space_group_name_H-M   'P 1'
#
loop_
_entity.id
_entity.type
_entity.pdbx_description
1 polymer ?
#
loop_
_entity_poly.entity_id
_entity_poly.type
_entity_poly.pdbx_seq_one_letter_code
_entity_poly.pdbx_strand_id
1 'polypeptide(L)'
;MQPATIIIALLALLCTSVTASAEIYRSTDDRGNPVYSDTATPGSQEVDLQQPNTTPAVEPTPPSRPQNDDNNDSYAPRIRITQPTDGQVLPNGRLPTTVRIDSDLPLRAEHQLTLSIDGTPHTLSATTPTTHRIPLLSRGPHTLKATLKGANGKVLSSDSTHIIVHWPGG
;
A
#
# COMPACT_ATOMS: atom_id res chain seq x y z
N MET A 1 -17.29 -9.00 -61.32
CA MET A 1 -17.12 -8.53 -59.91
C MET A 1 -16.47 -9.68 -59.15
N GLN A 2 -15.16 -9.59 -58.88
CA GLN A 2 -14.36 -10.70 -58.38
C GLN A 2 -14.48 -10.81 -56.84
N PRO A 3 -14.62 -12.03 -56.28
CA PRO A 3 -14.82 -12.24 -54.84
C PRO A 3 -13.64 -11.75 -53.98
N ALA A 4 -12.45 -11.60 -54.58
CA ALA A 4 -11.25 -11.10 -53.91
C ALA A 4 -11.34 -9.63 -53.49
N THR A 5 -12.06 -8.78 -54.23
CA THR A 5 -12.20 -7.35 -53.89
C THR A 5 -13.10 -7.13 -52.66
N ILE A 6 -14.09 -8.00 -52.46
CA ILE A 6 -15.02 -7.92 -51.33
C ILE A 6 -14.31 -8.27 -50.01
N ILE A 7 -13.40 -9.26 -50.03
CA ILE A 7 -12.66 -9.68 -48.84
C ILE A 7 -11.67 -8.59 -48.39
N ILE A 8 -11.01 -7.91 -49.32
CA ILE A 8 -10.06 -6.82 -49.01
C ILE A 8 -10.81 -5.59 -48.45
N ALA A 9 -11.99 -5.28 -48.98
CA ALA A 9 -12.85 -4.22 -48.45
C ALA A 9 -13.38 -4.54 -47.04
N LEU A 10 -13.69 -5.82 -46.75
CA LEU A 10 -14.14 -6.26 -45.43
C LEU A 10 -13.00 -6.20 -44.38
N LEU A 11 -11.77 -6.50 -44.79
CA LEU A 11 -10.59 -6.47 -43.91
C LEU A 11 -10.14 -5.04 -43.58
N ALA A 12 -10.33 -4.08 -44.49
CA ALA A 12 -10.03 -2.67 -44.24
C ALA A 12 -11.04 -2.00 -43.27
N LEU A 13 -12.25 -2.54 -43.14
CA LEU A 13 -13.29 -2.01 -42.25
C LEU A 13 -13.09 -2.42 -40.77
N LEU A 14 -12.29 -3.45 -40.48
CA LEU A 14 -12.08 -3.94 -39.11
C LEU A 14 -11.03 -3.14 -38.30
N CYS A 15 -10.28 -2.23 -38.93
CA CYS A 15 -9.15 -1.53 -38.28
C CYS A 15 -9.51 -0.21 -37.60
N THR A 16 -10.78 0.22 -37.59
CA THR A 16 -11.21 1.43 -36.87
C THR A 16 -11.87 1.09 -35.55
N SER A 17 -11.09 0.58 -34.59
CA SER A 17 -11.52 0.52 -33.19
C SER A 17 -11.18 1.85 -32.52
N VAL A 18 -12.20 2.69 -32.40
CA VAL A 18 -12.20 3.97 -31.69
C VAL A 18 -11.86 3.77 -30.21
N THR A 19 -10.89 4.53 -29.70
CA THR A 19 -10.60 4.69 -28.28
C THR A 19 -11.76 5.43 -27.60
N ALA A 20 -12.60 4.73 -26.84
CA ALA A 20 -13.64 5.33 -26.03
C ALA A 20 -13.05 5.82 -24.69
N SER A 21 -12.91 7.13 -24.55
CA SER A 21 -12.67 7.81 -23.25
C SER A 21 -14.01 7.90 -22.51
N ALA A 22 -14.10 7.35 -21.31
CA ALA A 22 -15.28 7.50 -20.47
C ALA A 22 -15.27 8.88 -19.79
N GLU A 23 -15.95 9.87 -20.38
CA GLU A 23 -16.27 11.14 -19.72
C GLU A 23 -17.46 10.97 -18.76
N ILE A 24 -17.27 11.33 -17.49
CA ILE A 24 -18.32 11.32 -16.46
C ILE A 24 -18.76 12.77 -16.23
N TYR A 25 -20.04 13.06 -16.42
CA TYR A 25 -20.65 14.38 -16.15
C TYR A 25 -21.38 14.39 -14.82
N ARG A 26 -21.34 15.53 -14.12
CA ARG A 26 -22.06 15.77 -12.86
C ARG A 26 -22.75 17.13 -12.96
N SER A 27 -24.04 17.21 -12.64
CA SER A 27 -24.79 18.48 -12.54
C SER A 27 -25.34 18.68 -11.12
N THR A 28 -25.61 19.94 -10.76
CA THR A 28 -26.03 20.40 -9.41
C THR A 28 -27.18 21.40 -9.55
N ASP A 29 -28.16 21.41 -8.64
CA ASP A 29 -29.33 22.32 -8.68
C ASP A 29 -29.12 23.67 -7.95
N ASP A 30 -30.08 24.58 -8.13
CA ASP A 30 -30.08 25.99 -7.68
C ASP A 30 -30.16 26.24 -6.16
N ARG A 31 -30.06 25.23 -5.29
CA ARG A 31 -30.01 25.43 -3.82
C ARG A 31 -28.83 24.77 -3.12
N GLY A 32 -27.86 24.25 -3.87
CA GLY A 32 -26.57 23.80 -3.32
C GLY A 32 -26.64 22.56 -2.41
N ASN A 33 -27.74 21.80 -2.47
CA ASN A 33 -27.87 20.52 -1.77
C ASN A 33 -27.94 19.38 -2.80
N PRO A 34 -27.16 18.29 -2.68
CA PRO A 34 -27.28 17.16 -3.57
C PRO A 34 -28.59 16.41 -3.30
N VAL A 35 -29.58 16.60 -4.17
CA VAL A 35 -30.79 15.78 -4.23
C VAL A 35 -30.68 14.84 -5.43
N TYR A 36 -30.74 13.54 -5.18
CA TYR A 36 -30.86 12.52 -6.22
C TYR A 36 -32.34 12.31 -6.51
N SER A 37 -32.79 12.64 -7.73
CA SER A 37 -34.17 12.38 -8.17
C SER A 37 -34.24 12.22 -9.69
N ASP A 38 -34.98 11.20 -10.13
CA ASP A 38 -35.15 10.79 -11.54
C ASP A 38 -36.21 11.63 -12.28
N THR A 39 -36.11 12.96 -12.29
CA THR A 39 -36.90 13.81 -13.21
C THR A 39 -36.41 15.27 -13.29
N ALA A 40 -36.38 15.83 -14.49
CA ALA A 40 -35.74 17.11 -14.84
C ALA A 40 -36.60 18.36 -14.57
N THR A 41 -35.97 19.50 -14.22
CA THR A 41 -36.56 20.85 -14.38
C THR A 41 -35.50 21.90 -14.77
N PRO A 42 -35.85 22.96 -15.55
CA PRO A 42 -34.89 23.87 -16.18
C PRO A 42 -34.65 25.16 -15.36
N GLY A 43 -33.40 25.63 -15.24
CA GLY A 43 -33.15 27.00 -14.76
C GLY A 43 -31.79 27.41 -14.17
N SER A 44 -30.83 26.52 -13.91
CA SER A 44 -29.66 26.87 -13.08
C SER A 44 -28.37 27.17 -13.84
N GLN A 45 -27.77 28.34 -13.61
CA GLN A 45 -26.48 28.79 -14.18
C GLN A 45 -25.25 28.32 -13.37
N GLU A 46 -24.16 28.07 -14.10
CA GLU A 46 -22.86 27.57 -13.62
C GLU A 46 -22.20 28.41 -12.52
N VAL A 47 -21.67 27.72 -11.50
CA VAL A 47 -20.64 28.25 -10.60
C VAL A 47 -19.39 27.37 -10.76
N ASP A 48 -18.32 27.96 -11.30
CA ASP A 48 -16.99 27.36 -11.40
C ASP A 48 -16.32 27.32 -10.02
N LEU A 49 -16.28 26.12 -9.43
CA LEU A 49 -15.57 25.86 -8.19
C LEU A 49 -14.26 25.14 -8.53
N GLN A 50 -13.16 25.85 -8.28
CA GLN A 50 -11.80 25.32 -8.42
C GLN A 50 -11.65 23.98 -7.69
N GLN A 51 -11.02 23.02 -8.37
CA GLN A 51 -10.89 21.64 -7.92
C GLN A 51 -10.31 21.57 -6.51
N PRO A 52 -10.93 20.84 -5.57
CA PRO A 52 -10.32 20.60 -4.27
C PRO A 52 -9.04 19.80 -4.47
N ASN A 53 -7.97 20.24 -3.81
CA ASN A 53 -6.71 19.51 -3.75
C ASN A 53 -6.97 18.19 -3.00
N THR A 54 -7.19 17.11 -3.75
CA THR A 54 -7.46 15.79 -3.17
C THR A 54 -6.13 15.10 -2.89
N THR A 55 -5.91 14.74 -1.63
CA THR A 55 -4.92 13.72 -1.29
C THR A 55 -5.55 12.37 -1.62
N PRO A 56 -4.84 11.45 -2.30
CA PRO A 56 -5.36 10.12 -2.54
C PRO A 56 -5.68 9.45 -1.19
N ALA A 57 -6.85 8.81 -1.12
CA ALA A 57 -7.22 8.02 0.04
C ALA A 57 -6.15 6.94 0.24
N VAL A 58 -5.46 7.00 1.39
CA VAL A 58 -4.66 5.87 1.85
C VAL A 58 -5.67 4.80 2.22
N GLU A 59 -5.71 3.72 1.43
CA GLU A 59 -6.47 2.53 1.77
C GLU A 59 -5.95 2.05 3.14
N PRO A 60 -6.78 2.01 4.19
CA PRO A 60 -6.33 1.56 5.49
C PRO A 60 -5.82 0.13 5.32
N THR A 61 -4.54 -0.09 5.59
CA THR A 61 -3.98 -1.44 5.67
C THR A 61 -4.86 -2.21 6.66
N PRO A 62 -5.50 -3.32 6.25
CA PRO A 62 -6.38 -4.04 7.15
C PRO A 62 -5.58 -4.41 8.40
N PRO A 63 -6.14 -4.23 9.61
CA PRO A 63 -5.48 -4.69 10.83
C PRO A 63 -5.15 -6.16 10.62
N SER A 64 -3.89 -6.54 10.84
CA SER A 64 -3.45 -7.93 10.70
C SER A 64 -4.37 -8.78 11.57
N ARG A 65 -5.28 -9.50 10.93
CA ARG A 65 -6.20 -10.41 11.61
C ARG A 65 -5.32 -11.43 12.33
N PRO A 66 -5.46 -11.62 13.66
CA PRO A 66 -4.80 -12.73 14.29
C PRO A 66 -5.32 -13.99 13.61
N GLN A 67 -4.43 -14.65 12.87
CA GLN A 67 -4.71 -15.94 12.27
C GLN A 67 -4.81 -16.92 13.43
N ASN A 68 -6.04 -17.22 13.85
CA ASN A 68 -6.33 -18.37 14.68
C ASN A 68 -6.23 -19.60 13.77
N ASP A 69 -5.03 -20.16 13.68
CA ASP A 69 -4.84 -21.51 13.16
C ASP A 69 -5.13 -22.50 14.29
N ASP A 70 -6.39 -22.91 14.40
CA ASP A 70 -6.73 -24.20 15.01
C ASP A 70 -6.28 -25.30 14.06
N ASN A 71 -5.08 -25.85 14.29
CA ASN A 71 -4.88 -27.27 14.56
C ASN A 71 -3.40 -27.65 14.50
N ASN A 72 -2.91 -28.10 15.65
CA ASN A 72 -1.71 -28.92 15.85
C ASN A 72 -0.41 -28.36 15.29
N ASP A 73 0.13 -27.32 15.92
CA ASP A 73 1.50 -26.88 15.63
C ASP A 73 2.22 -26.52 16.93
N SER A 74 3.47 -26.97 17.02
CA SER A 74 4.43 -26.55 18.04
C SER A 74 4.39 -25.02 18.21
N TYR A 75 4.42 -24.53 19.45
CA TYR A 75 4.41 -23.11 19.79
C TYR A 75 5.45 -22.34 18.93
N ALA A 76 4.99 -21.65 17.89
CA ALA A 76 5.83 -20.97 16.91
C ALA A 76 6.20 -19.57 17.41
N PRO A 77 7.43 -19.08 17.18
CA PRO A 77 7.85 -17.76 17.62
C PRO A 77 7.00 -16.66 16.96
N ARG A 78 6.58 -15.70 17.77
CA ARG A 78 5.97 -14.45 17.34
C ARG A 78 7.00 -13.34 17.43
N ILE A 79 7.02 -12.47 16.43
CA ILE A 79 7.91 -11.30 16.40
C ILE A 79 7.11 -10.01 16.51
N ARG A 80 7.75 -8.95 17.04
CA ARG A 80 7.21 -7.60 17.09
C ARG A 80 8.32 -6.57 16.89
N ILE A 81 8.07 -5.57 16.05
CA ILE A 81 8.89 -4.37 15.97
C ILE A 81 8.57 -3.53 17.21
N THR A 82 9.54 -3.42 18.13
CA THR A 82 9.38 -2.67 19.38
C THR A 82 9.93 -1.26 19.28
N GLN A 83 10.87 -1.03 18.35
CA GLN A 83 11.36 0.29 18.00
C GLN A 83 11.64 0.34 16.50
N PRO A 84 11.31 1.43 15.80
CA PRO A 84 10.47 2.54 16.26
C PRO A 84 9.02 2.11 16.55
N THR A 85 8.26 2.95 17.26
CA THR A 85 6.82 2.73 17.47
C THR A 85 6.01 3.20 16.27
N ASP A 86 4.79 2.70 16.12
CA ASP A 86 3.89 3.11 15.03
C ASP A 86 3.60 4.62 15.08
N GLY A 87 3.67 5.25 13.90
CA GLY A 87 3.52 6.69 13.72
C GLY A 87 4.70 7.55 14.21
N GLN A 88 5.80 6.96 14.69
CA GLN A 88 6.91 7.73 15.25
C GLN A 88 7.56 8.65 14.19
N VAL A 89 7.74 9.92 14.56
CA VAL A 89 8.43 10.91 13.73
C VAL A 89 9.94 10.82 13.98
N LEU A 90 10.73 10.57 12.94
CA LEU A 90 12.15 10.27 13.04
C LEU A 90 13.00 11.21 12.18
N PRO A 91 14.16 11.69 12.68
CA PRO A 91 15.09 12.50 11.89
C PRO A 91 15.98 11.63 10.99
N ASN A 92 15.42 10.55 10.40
CA ASN A 92 16.16 9.51 9.70
C ASN A 92 16.89 10.00 8.43
N GLY A 93 16.59 11.19 7.92
CA GLY A 93 17.38 11.81 6.86
C GLY A 93 18.74 12.36 7.29
N ARG A 94 18.95 12.53 8.60
CA ARG A 94 20.19 13.10 9.15
C ARG A 94 20.91 12.13 10.07
N LEU A 95 20.14 11.39 10.87
CA LEU A 95 20.63 10.45 11.86
C LEU A 95 20.08 9.07 11.51
N PRO A 96 20.93 8.06 11.31
CA PRO A 96 20.42 6.73 11.04
C PRO A 96 19.56 6.21 12.19
N THR A 97 18.53 5.46 11.84
CA THR A 97 17.57 4.91 12.79
C THR A 97 17.91 3.46 13.06
N THR A 98 17.70 3.05 14.31
CA THR A 98 17.81 1.67 14.73
C THR A 98 16.41 1.08 14.84
N VAL A 99 16.22 -0.07 14.21
CA VAL A 99 15.01 -0.90 14.32
C VAL A 99 15.32 -2.05 15.27
N ARG A 100 14.45 -2.26 16.25
CA ARG A 100 14.51 -3.36 17.21
C ARG A 100 13.31 -4.27 17.02
N ILE A 101 13.59 -5.56 16.89
CA ILE A 101 12.61 -6.62 16.71
C ILE A 101 12.79 -7.61 17.87
N ASP A 102 11.73 -7.77 18.66
CA ASP A 102 11.70 -8.72 19.76
C ASP A 102 10.89 -9.96 19.35
N SER A 103 11.13 -11.08 20.04
CA SER A 103 10.34 -12.30 19.89
C SER A 103 9.98 -12.85 21.26
N ASP A 104 8.82 -13.51 21.35
CA ASP A 104 8.35 -14.18 22.57
C ASP A 104 9.11 -15.49 22.86
N LEU A 105 9.77 -16.06 21.85
CA LEU A 105 10.60 -17.25 21.94
C LEU A 105 11.98 -17.01 21.33
N PRO A 106 13.02 -17.76 21.75
CA PRO A 106 14.29 -17.77 21.06
C PRO A 106 14.16 -18.20 19.60
N LEU A 107 14.75 -17.43 18.69
CA LEU A 107 14.86 -17.82 17.30
C LEU A 107 15.98 -18.86 17.12
N ARG A 108 15.76 -19.82 16.23
CA ARG A 108 16.69 -20.91 15.91
C ARG A 108 17.36 -20.66 14.56
N ALA A 109 18.43 -21.42 14.27
CA ALA A 109 19.25 -21.24 13.08
C ALA A 109 18.49 -21.48 11.76
N GLU A 110 17.45 -22.31 11.79
CA GLU A 110 16.57 -22.58 10.66
C GLU A 110 15.52 -21.49 10.40
N HIS A 111 15.37 -20.52 11.31
CA HIS A 111 14.49 -19.38 11.10
C HIS A 111 15.18 -18.32 10.25
N GLN A 112 14.42 -17.67 9.37
CA GLN A 112 14.86 -16.54 8.58
C GLN A 112 14.06 -15.29 8.98
N LEU A 113 14.75 -14.29 9.53
CA LEU A 113 14.17 -12.99 9.80
C LEU A 113 14.49 -12.02 8.65
N THR A 114 13.47 -11.36 8.12
CA THR A 114 13.60 -10.34 7.08
C THR A 114 12.94 -9.06 7.53
N LEU A 115 13.65 -7.93 7.46
CA LEU A 115 13.09 -6.60 7.61
C LEU A 115 12.96 -5.97 6.22
N SER A 116 11.75 -5.59 5.80
CA SER A 116 11.53 -4.83 4.59
C SER A 116 11.23 -3.36 4.90
N ILE A 117 11.82 -2.46 4.12
CA ILE A 117 11.58 -1.02 4.15
C ILE A 117 10.90 -0.65 2.83
N ASP A 118 9.65 -0.20 2.89
CA ASP A 118 8.81 0.09 1.72
C ASP A 118 8.78 -1.07 0.70
N GLY A 119 8.73 -2.29 1.21
CA GLY A 119 8.75 -3.51 0.40
C GLY A 119 10.14 -3.99 -0.02
N THR A 120 11.21 -3.22 0.19
CA THR A 120 12.59 -3.64 -0.12
C THR A 120 13.14 -4.52 1.01
N PRO A 121 13.39 -5.82 0.79
CA PRO A 121 13.69 -6.77 1.87
C PRO A 121 15.17 -6.85 2.23
N HIS A 122 15.49 -6.82 3.53
CA HIS A 122 16.83 -7.01 4.09
C HIS A 122 16.81 -8.24 5.02
N THR A 123 17.63 -9.25 4.72
CA THR A 123 17.73 -10.43 5.59
C THR A 123 18.60 -10.11 6.79
N LEU A 124 18.11 -10.45 7.99
CA LEU A 124 18.77 -10.22 9.27
C LEU A 124 19.21 -11.56 9.87
N SER A 125 20.16 -11.50 10.80
CA SER A 125 20.43 -12.64 11.68
C SER A 125 19.20 -12.92 12.54
N ALA A 126 18.81 -14.18 12.65
CA ALA A 126 17.67 -14.60 13.46
C ALA A 126 18.08 -14.70 14.94
N THR A 127 18.22 -13.55 15.62
CA THR A 127 18.55 -13.46 17.06
C THR A 127 17.43 -12.76 17.84
N THR A 128 17.47 -12.83 19.17
CA THR A 128 16.46 -12.20 20.03
C THR A 128 17.13 -11.46 21.21
N PRO A 129 16.95 -10.13 21.35
CA PRO A 129 16.35 -9.22 20.37
C PRO A 129 17.25 -9.04 19.13
N THR A 130 16.65 -8.82 17.96
CA THR A 130 17.38 -8.41 16.76
C THR A 130 17.39 -6.88 16.68
N THR A 131 18.56 -6.31 16.41
CA THR A 131 18.73 -4.86 16.20
C THR A 131 19.37 -4.63 14.84
N HIS A 132 18.82 -3.71 14.04
CA HIS A 132 19.32 -3.38 12.71
C HIS A 132 19.28 -1.88 12.46
N ARG A 133 20.38 -1.32 11.94
CA ARG A 133 20.44 0.08 11.54
C ARG A 133 19.94 0.20 10.10
N ILE A 134 18.88 0.96 9.88
CA ILE A 134 18.33 1.21 8.55
C ILE A 134 19.09 2.36 7.86
N PRO A 135 19.15 2.38 6.52
CA PRO A 135 19.73 3.49 5.77
C PRO A 135 18.99 4.81 6.04
N LEU A 136 19.55 5.92 5.56
CA LEU A 136 18.85 7.20 5.54
C LEU A 136 17.72 7.12 4.51
N LEU A 137 16.53 7.56 4.90
CA LEU A 137 15.33 7.54 4.09
C LEU A 137 14.94 8.95 3.62
N SER A 138 14.17 8.99 2.54
CA SER A 138 13.52 10.21 2.04
C SER A 138 12.59 10.83 3.10
N ARG A 139 12.25 12.11 2.96
CA ARG A 139 11.21 12.73 3.78
C ARG A 139 9.84 12.13 3.45
N GLY A 140 9.03 11.84 4.46
CA GLY A 140 7.66 11.38 4.28
C GLY A 140 7.32 10.11 5.07
N PRO A 141 6.16 9.49 4.80
CA PRO A 141 5.78 8.23 5.41
C PRO A 141 6.61 7.07 4.85
N HIS A 142 6.95 6.12 5.72
CA HIS A 142 7.63 4.88 5.37
C HIS A 142 7.04 3.71 6.16
N THR A 143 7.08 2.51 5.56
CA THR A 143 6.61 1.29 6.20
C THR A 143 7.77 0.34 6.47
N LEU A 144 7.91 -0.07 7.73
CA LEU A 144 8.84 -1.11 8.16
C LEU A 144 8.04 -2.38 8.44
N LYS A 145 8.45 -3.51 7.85
CA LYS A 145 7.80 -4.81 8.07
C LYS A 145 8.83 -5.88 8.38
N ALA A 146 8.66 -6.54 9.51
CA ALA A 146 9.45 -7.69 9.90
C ALA A 146 8.68 -8.97 9.57
N THR A 147 9.34 -9.95 8.96
CA THR A 147 8.75 -11.25 8.62
C THR A 147 9.68 -12.36 9.09
N LEU A 148 9.14 -13.30 9.87
CA LEU A 148 9.81 -14.50 10.30
C LEU A 148 9.32 -15.69 9.46
N LYS A 149 10.25 -16.38 8.81
CA LYS A 149 9.99 -17.63 8.08
C LYS A 149 10.66 -18.81 8.79
N GLY A 150 9.99 -19.96 8.75
CA GLY A 150 10.56 -21.23 9.22
C GLY A 150 11.44 -21.91 8.16
N ALA A 151 11.98 -23.08 8.50
CA ALA A 151 12.86 -23.88 7.64
C ALA A 151 12.25 -24.23 6.26
N ASN A 152 10.93 -24.39 6.21
CA ASN A 152 10.17 -24.69 4.99
C ASN A 152 9.78 -23.45 4.19
N GLY A 153 10.23 -22.25 4.60
CA GLY A 153 9.86 -20.99 3.99
C GLY A 153 8.45 -20.47 4.36
N LYS A 154 7.66 -21.22 5.15
CA LYS A 154 6.36 -20.78 5.67
C LYS A 154 6.57 -19.56 6.57
N VAL A 155 5.77 -18.52 6.38
CA VAL A 155 5.73 -17.39 7.30
C VAL A 155 5.15 -17.87 8.62
N LEU A 156 5.93 -17.73 9.69
CA LEU A 156 5.53 -18.09 11.05
C LEU A 156 4.91 -16.89 11.77
N SER A 157 5.46 -15.70 11.53
CA SER A 157 5.00 -14.46 12.15
C SER A 157 5.43 -13.25 11.31
N SER A 158 4.67 -12.17 11.38
CA SER A 158 5.04 -10.88 10.79
C SER A 158 4.49 -9.74 11.62
N ASP A 159 5.18 -8.61 11.59
CA ASP A 159 4.74 -7.38 12.22
C ASP A 159 5.13 -6.18 11.35
N SER A 160 4.35 -5.10 11.41
CA SER A 160 4.55 -3.91 10.60
C SER A 160 4.36 -2.65 11.45
N THR A 161 5.17 -1.64 11.19
CA THR A 161 5.05 -0.31 11.80
C THR A 161 5.25 0.77 10.75
N HIS A 162 4.50 1.85 10.87
CA HIS A 162 4.65 3.05 10.04
C HIS A 162 5.50 4.08 10.78
N ILE A 163 6.31 4.82 10.04
CA ILE A 163 7.09 5.93 10.58
C ILE A 163 6.96 7.13 9.65
N ILE A 164 7.19 8.32 10.21
CA ILE A 164 7.27 9.55 9.43
C ILE A 164 8.70 10.07 9.52
N VAL A 165 9.38 10.16 8.38
CA VAL A 165 10.71 10.74 8.29
C VAL A 165 10.60 12.23 8.03
N HIS A 166 11.23 13.02 8.89
CA HIS A 166 11.28 14.48 8.76
C HIS A 166 12.72 14.97 8.62
N TRP A 167 12.90 16.01 7.82
CA TRP A 167 14.17 16.72 7.68
C TRP A 167 13.95 18.15 8.20
N PRO A 168 14.58 18.55 9.32
CA PRO A 168 14.51 19.93 9.78
C PRO A 168 15.43 20.83 8.93
N GLY A 169 14.89 21.93 8.41
CA GLY A 169 15.64 23.04 7.80
C GLY A 169 16.01 22.86 6.32
N GLY A 170 15.02 22.83 5.43
CA GLY A 170 15.23 23.04 3.99
C GLY A 170 15.58 24.49 3.68
#